data_AF-A0A7G6YV38-F1
#
_entry.id   AF-A0A7G6YV38-F1
#
_cell.length_a   1.000
_cell.length_b   1.000
_cell.length_c   1.000
_cell.angle_alpha   90.00
_cell.angle_beta   90.00
_cell.angle_gamma   90.00
#
_symmetry.space_group_name_H-M   'P 1'
#
loop_
_entity.id
_entity.type
_entity.pdbx_description
1 polymer ?
#
loop_
_entity_poly.entity_id
_entity_poly.type
_entity_poly.pdbx_seq_one_letter_code
_entity_poly.pdbx_strand_id
1 'polypeptide(L)'
;MAQALTDLSRQTGCLVQYDPQLVQSYRGRAVEGRLTTADALVQLVKGTGLEVHTDKDKFSVNQADQHAIGDKAATLQAQLGQAMQTKKLPQNKTTALHIELGAVRTSVVEFAKKQGFVSAAEKASYQRTFTKVEQLLASVK
;
A
#
# COMPACT_ATOMS: atom_id res chain seq x y z
N MET A 1 3.97 -19.45 2.17
CA MET A 1 3.06 -18.76 1.25
C MET A 1 3.20 -19.28 -0.17
N ALA A 2 4.42 -19.37 -0.72
CA ALA A 2 4.69 -19.79 -2.10
C ALA A 2 3.90 -21.04 -2.57
N GLN A 3 3.89 -22.11 -1.77
CA GLN A 3 3.15 -23.33 -2.11
C GLN A 3 1.65 -23.06 -2.26
N ALA A 4 1.03 -22.33 -1.34
CA ALA A 4 -0.39 -22.00 -1.39
C ALA A 4 -0.76 -21.14 -2.61
N LEU A 5 0.10 -20.19 -2.99
CA LEU A 5 -0.08 -19.41 -4.22
C LEU A 5 0.02 -20.28 -5.48
N THR A 6 0.97 -21.22 -5.48
CA THR A 6 1.13 -22.20 -6.58
C THR A 6 -0.08 -23.11 -6.69
N ASP A 7 -0.56 -23.65 -5.58
CA ASP A 7 -1.72 -24.54 -5.55
C ASP A 7 -2.99 -23.82 -5.99
N LEU A 8 -3.21 -22.59 -5.52
CA LEU A 8 -4.36 -21.78 -5.93
C LEU A 8 -4.31 -21.43 -7.42
N SER A 9 -3.13 -21.11 -7.96
CA SER A 9 -2.95 -20.88 -9.39
C SER A 9 -3.29 -22.12 -10.21
N ARG A 10 -2.86 -23.31 -9.77
CA ARG A 10 -3.18 -24.59 -10.43
C ARG A 10 -4.67 -24.94 -10.35
N GLN A 11 -5.32 -24.71 -9.21
CA GLN A 11 -6.73 -25.01 -9.00
C GLN A 11 -7.65 -24.11 -9.83
N THR A 12 -7.28 -22.85 -10.01
CA THR A 12 -8.12 -21.84 -10.67
C THR A 12 -7.77 -21.62 -12.14
N GLY A 13 -6.58 -22.04 -12.58
CA GLY A 13 -6.04 -21.75 -13.90
C GLY A 13 -5.58 -20.30 -14.08
N CYS A 14 -5.67 -19.46 -13.04
CA CYS A 14 -5.25 -18.07 -13.09
C CYS A 14 -3.76 -17.94 -12.75
N LEU A 15 -3.03 -17.14 -13.53
CA LEU A 15 -1.63 -16.85 -13.24
C LEU A 15 -1.52 -15.90 -12.04
N VAL A 16 -0.71 -16.28 -11.05
CA VAL A 16 -0.37 -15.45 -9.89
C VAL A 16 1.12 -15.13 -9.91
N GLN A 17 1.46 -13.86 -10.10
CA GLN A 17 2.82 -13.35 -10.08
C GLN A 17 3.24 -12.98 -8.67
N TYR A 18 4.42 -13.42 -8.24
CA TYR A 18 5.00 -13.04 -6.95
C TYR A 18 6.51 -13.22 -6.99
N ASP A 19 7.22 -12.49 -6.14
CA ASP A 19 8.64 -12.73 -5.87
C ASP A 19 8.77 -13.88 -4.84
N PRO A 20 9.42 -15.01 -5.20
CA PRO A 20 9.61 -16.13 -4.27
C PRO A 20 10.35 -15.76 -2.99
N GLN A 21 11.31 -14.83 -3.05
CA GLN A 21 12.08 -14.39 -1.88
C GLN A 21 11.21 -13.58 -0.93
N LEU A 22 10.39 -12.67 -1.46
CA LEU A 22 9.42 -11.91 -0.69
C LEU A 22 8.47 -12.83 0.09
N VAL A 23 7.87 -13.82 -0.59
CA VAL A 23 6.81 -14.64 0.02
C VAL A 23 7.35 -15.76 0.93
N GLN A 24 8.66 -16.00 0.98
CA GLN A 24 9.27 -17.09 1.75
C GLN A 24 9.06 -16.93 3.26
N SER A 25 9.05 -15.69 3.75
CA SER A 25 8.87 -15.37 5.17
C SER A 25 7.41 -15.37 5.62
N TYR A 26 6.45 -15.51 4.71
CA TYR A 26 5.02 -15.41 5.01
C TYR A 26 4.31 -16.77 5.02
N ARG A 27 3.31 -16.87 5.90
CA ARG A 27 2.35 -17.97 5.92
C ARG A 27 0.97 -17.41 5.60
N GLY A 28 0.36 -17.97 4.56
CA GLY A 28 -1.00 -17.59 4.20
C GLY A 28 -2.00 -18.25 5.13
N ARG A 29 -3.20 -17.66 5.19
CA ARG A 29 -4.32 -18.23 5.93
C ARG A 29 -4.96 -19.36 5.11
N ALA A 30 -5.53 -20.36 5.78
CA ALA A 30 -6.34 -21.36 5.11
C ALA A 30 -7.52 -20.69 4.37
N VAL A 31 -7.77 -21.14 3.15
CA VAL A 31 -8.86 -20.67 2.29
C VAL A 31 -9.76 -21.86 2.02
N GLU A 32 -11.04 -21.72 2.34
CA GLU A 32 -12.03 -22.79 2.23
C GLU A 32 -13.33 -22.26 1.63
N GLY A 33 -14.07 -23.14 0.96
CA GLY A 33 -15.36 -22.83 0.36
C GLY A 33 -15.31 -22.40 -1.10
N ARG A 34 -16.45 -21.95 -1.62
CA ARG A 34 -16.61 -21.52 -3.02
C ARG A 34 -16.36 -20.02 -3.12
N LEU A 35 -15.22 -19.65 -3.68
CA LEU A 35 -14.76 -18.27 -3.82
C LEU A 35 -14.36 -17.98 -5.25
N THR A 36 -14.34 -16.70 -5.62
CA THR A 36 -13.62 -16.26 -6.81
C THR A 36 -12.11 -16.37 -6.55
N THR A 37 -11.29 -16.46 -7.60
CA THR A 37 -9.82 -16.45 -7.45
C THR A 37 -9.33 -15.21 -6.69
N ALA A 38 -9.93 -14.05 -6.96
CA ALA A 38 -9.60 -12.80 -6.28
C ALA A 38 -9.88 -12.89 -4.78
N ASP A 39 -11.07 -13.35 -4.39
CA ASP A 39 -11.45 -13.50 -2.99
C ASP A 39 -10.58 -14.54 -2.28
N ALA A 40 -10.26 -15.65 -2.94
CA ALA A 40 -9.37 -16.67 -2.42
C ALA A 40 -7.95 -16.13 -2.17
N LEU A 41 -7.40 -15.36 -3.11
CA LEU A 41 -6.10 -14.71 -2.95
C LEU A 41 -6.12 -13.69 -1.80
N VAL A 42 -7.16 -12.86 -1.74
CA VAL A 42 -7.33 -11.87 -0.67
C VAL A 42 -7.40 -12.55 0.69
N GLN A 43 -8.19 -13.63 0.82
CA GLN A 43 -8.25 -14.41 2.06
C GLN A 43 -6.91 -15.03 2.42
N LEU A 44 -6.17 -15.54 1.43
CA LEU A 44 -4.87 -16.17 1.63
C LEU A 44 -3.83 -15.18 2.19
N VAL A 45 -3.77 -13.96 1.65
CA VAL A 45 -2.77 -12.95 2.07
C VAL A 45 -3.20 -12.14 3.30
N LYS A 46 -4.47 -12.18 3.67
CA LYS A 46 -5.01 -11.38 4.78
C LYS A 46 -4.23 -11.64 6.08
N GLY A 47 -3.82 -10.56 6.74
CA GLY A 47 -3.03 -10.58 7.97
C GLY A 47 -1.51 -10.67 7.76
N THR A 48 -1.04 -10.92 6.55
CA THR A 48 0.40 -11.03 6.25
C THR A 48 1.08 -9.69 5.99
N GLY A 49 0.31 -8.69 5.52
CA GLY A 49 0.87 -7.43 5.00
C GLY A 49 1.28 -7.51 3.53
N LEU A 50 1.04 -8.64 2.85
CA LEU A 50 1.05 -8.73 1.40
C LEU A 50 -0.27 -8.25 0.80
N GLU A 51 -0.21 -7.79 -0.44
CA GLU A 51 -1.29 -7.18 -1.20
C GLU A 51 -1.58 -8.00 -2.45
N VAL A 52 -2.87 -8.18 -2.75
CA VAL A 52 -3.34 -8.71 -4.03
C VAL A 52 -3.66 -7.54 -4.95
N HIS A 53 -3.10 -7.59 -6.15
CA HIS A 53 -3.48 -6.72 -7.26
C HIS A 53 -4.06 -7.55 -8.39
N THR A 54 -5.05 -6.98 -9.05
CA THR A 54 -5.77 -7.61 -10.15
C THR A 54 -5.67 -6.69 -11.35
N ASP A 55 -5.07 -7.18 -12.44
CA ASP A 55 -5.05 -6.51 -13.75
C ASP A 55 -5.61 -7.48 -14.79
N LYS A 56 -6.88 -7.27 -15.16
CA LYS A 56 -7.66 -8.19 -16.01
C LYS A 56 -7.62 -9.61 -15.42
N ASP A 57 -6.99 -10.56 -16.12
CA ASP A 57 -6.86 -11.96 -15.72
C ASP A 57 -5.50 -12.28 -15.05
N LYS A 58 -4.70 -11.26 -14.73
CA LYS A 58 -3.42 -11.41 -14.05
C LYS A 58 -3.55 -10.98 -12.61
N PHE A 59 -3.13 -11.86 -11.72
CA PHE A 59 -3.02 -11.56 -10.30
C PHE A 59 -1.57 -11.37 -9.93
N SER A 60 -1.30 -10.46 -8.99
CA SER A 60 0.01 -10.36 -8.38
C SER A 60 -0.09 -10.24 -6.86
N VAL A 61 0.83 -10.88 -6.15
CA VAL A 61 0.98 -10.78 -4.69
C VAL A 61 2.31 -10.13 -4.35
N ASN A 62 2.28 -8.92 -3.80
CA ASN A 62 3.46 -8.13 -3.48
C ASN A 62 3.19 -7.09 -2.36
N GLN A 63 3.97 -6.00 -2.30
CA GLN A 63 3.77 -4.86 -1.39
C GLN A 63 3.88 -3.52 -2.12
N ALA A 64 3.52 -3.50 -3.41
CA ALA A 64 3.82 -2.39 -4.31
C ALA A 64 3.08 -1.10 -3.93
N ASP A 65 1.82 -1.18 -3.49
CA ASP A 65 1.07 0.01 -3.09
C ASP A 65 1.64 0.59 -1.80
N GLN A 66 1.89 -0.26 -0.80
CA GLN A 66 2.56 0.12 0.45
C GLN A 66 3.87 0.86 0.21
N HIS A 67 4.77 0.30 -0.62
CA HIS A 67 6.05 0.93 -0.92
C HIS A 67 5.86 2.26 -1.66
N ALA A 68 5.06 2.29 -2.73
CA ALA A 68 4.86 3.50 -3.51
C ALA A 68 4.26 4.66 -2.68
N ILE A 69 3.23 4.36 -1.88
CA ILE A 69 2.56 5.34 -1.01
C ILE A 69 3.50 5.76 0.13
N GLY A 70 4.20 4.81 0.75
CA GLY A 70 5.14 5.04 1.83
C GLY A 70 6.32 5.93 1.43
N ASP A 71 6.93 5.63 0.28
CA ASP A 71 8.07 6.38 -0.26
C ASP A 71 7.67 7.80 -0.67
N LYS A 72 6.50 7.93 -1.32
CA LYS A 72 5.95 9.25 -1.66
C LYS A 72 5.68 10.08 -0.41
N ALA A 73 5.08 9.49 0.62
CA ALA A 73 4.81 10.17 1.88
C ALA A 73 6.12 10.60 2.58
N ALA A 74 7.12 9.73 2.63
CA ALA A 74 8.43 10.03 3.21
C ALA A 74 9.15 11.18 2.46
N THR A 75 9.10 11.15 1.13
CA THR A 75 9.69 12.21 0.28
C THR A 75 9.04 13.56 0.56
N LEU A 76 7.71 13.62 0.58
CA LEU A 76 6.97 14.86 0.85
C LEU A 76 7.20 15.36 2.29
N GLN A 77 7.33 14.45 3.25
CA GLN A 77 7.61 14.78 4.64
C GLN A 77 8.99 15.43 4.79
N ALA A 78 10.00 14.89 4.10
CA ALA A 78 11.35 15.47 4.06
C ALA A 78 11.35 16.87 3.43
N GLN A 79 10.62 17.07 2.32
CA GLN A 79 10.49 18.36 1.65
C GLN A 79 9.81 19.42 2.55
N LEU A 80 8.74 19.04 3.26
CA LEU A 80 8.11 19.92 4.25
C LEU A 80 9.09 20.29 5.37
N GLY A 81 9.84 19.31 5.89
CA GLY A 81 10.85 19.56 6.92
C GLY A 81 11.90 20.59 6.48
N GLN A 82 12.39 20.50 5.25
CA GLN A 82 13.32 21.50 4.68
C GLN A 82 12.67 22.88 4.54
N ALA A 83 11.44 22.95 4.04
CA ALA A 83 10.72 24.21 3.88
C ALA A 83 10.39 24.90 5.22
N MET A 84 10.17 24.12 6.30
CA MET A 84 10.04 24.65 7.66
C MET A 84 11.33 25.29 8.17
N GLN A 85 12.48 24.64 7.95
CA GLN A 85 13.78 25.13 8.41
C GLN A 85 14.15 26.46 7.75
N THR A 86 13.76 26.64 6.49
CA THR A 86 13.97 27.90 5.75
C THR A 86 12.98 29.01 6.10
N LYS A 87 12.07 28.79 7.07
CA LYS A 87 10.99 29.72 7.49
C LYS A 87 10.09 30.23 6.35
N LYS A 88 10.04 29.50 5.23
CA LYS A 88 9.23 29.89 4.06
C LYS A 88 7.75 29.52 4.21
N LEU A 89 7.42 28.59 5.12
CA LEU A 89 6.06 28.07 5.29
C LEU A 89 5.45 28.39 6.67
N PRO A 90 4.12 28.53 6.77
CA PRO A 90 3.41 28.62 8.04
C PRO A 90 3.63 27.36 8.90
N GLN A 91 4.17 27.52 10.11
CA GLN A 91 4.53 26.40 10.99
C GLN A 91 3.33 25.48 11.30
N ASN A 92 2.20 26.05 11.75
CA ASN A 92 1.04 25.25 12.17
C ASN A 92 0.51 24.34 11.05
N LYS A 93 0.33 24.90 9.84
CA LYS A 93 -0.15 24.15 8.68
C LYS A 93 0.85 23.07 8.25
N THR A 94 2.14 23.37 8.34
CA THR A 94 3.19 22.43 7.93
C THR A 94 3.34 21.28 8.91
N THR A 95 3.29 21.55 10.22
CA THR A 95 3.30 20.52 11.26
C THR A 95 2.11 19.58 11.13
N ALA A 96 0.91 20.10 10.89
CA ALA A 96 -0.28 19.28 10.68
C ALA A 96 -0.11 18.32 9.49
N LEU A 97 0.35 18.82 8.34
CA LEU A 97 0.58 18.00 7.15
C LEU A 97 1.73 16.99 7.33
N HIS A 98 2.77 17.36 8.09
CA HIS A 98 3.85 16.43 8.43
C HIS A 98 3.33 15.25 9.26
N ILE A 99 2.44 15.51 10.22
CA ILE A 99 1.78 14.44 11.01
C ILE A 99 0.87 13.59 10.12
N GLU A 100 0.08 14.20 9.24
CA GLU A 100 -0.78 13.48 8.28
C GLU A 100 0.03 12.52 7.41
N LEU A 101 1.19 12.93 6.89
CA LEU A 101 2.07 12.06 6.10
C LEU A 101 2.62 10.88 6.91
N GLY A 102 2.93 11.09 8.19
CA GLY A 102 3.27 10.00 9.11
C GLY A 102 2.11 9.00 9.25
N ALA A 103 0.89 9.50 9.41
CA ALA A 103 -0.31 8.66 9.50
C ALA A 103 -0.61 7.89 8.20
N VAL A 104 -0.33 8.48 7.02
CA VAL A 104 -0.44 7.78 5.72
C VAL A 104 0.47 6.54 5.71
N ARG A 105 1.73 6.68 6.14
CA ARG A 105 2.70 5.58 6.15
C ARG A 105 2.28 4.41 7.05
N THR A 106 1.73 4.72 8.22
CA THR A 106 1.23 3.68 9.13
C THR A 106 -0.04 3.03 8.58
N SER A 107 -1.01 3.86 8.16
CA SER A 107 -2.33 3.36 7.74
C SER A 107 -2.27 2.49 6.48
N VAL A 108 -1.40 2.80 5.51
CA VAL A 108 -1.30 1.97 4.29
C VAL A 108 -0.85 0.54 4.61
N VAL A 109 0.09 0.37 5.54
CA VAL A 109 0.55 -0.93 6.02
C VAL A 109 -0.55 -1.64 6.81
N GLU A 110 -1.26 -0.91 7.65
CA GLU A 110 -2.37 -1.47 8.44
C GLU A 110 -3.53 -1.94 7.55
N PHE A 111 -3.92 -1.16 6.54
CA PHE A 111 -4.97 -1.56 5.60
C PHE A 111 -4.55 -2.77 4.79
N ALA A 112 -3.35 -2.75 4.18
CA ALA A 112 -2.83 -3.90 3.46
C ALA A 112 -2.83 -5.17 4.32
N LYS A 113 -2.39 -5.07 5.58
CA LYS A 113 -2.44 -6.19 6.52
C LYS A 113 -3.87 -6.61 6.86
N LYS A 114 -4.77 -5.65 7.11
CA LYS A 114 -6.15 -5.92 7.55
C LYS A 114 -7.00 -6.56 6.47
N GLN A 115 -6.85 -6.13 5.21
CA GLN A 115 -7.74 -6.51 4.13
C GLN A 115 -7.07 -7.25 2.98
N GLY A 116 -5.74 -7.28 2.89
CA GLY A 116 -5.00 -7.98 1.85
C GLY A 116 -4.83 -7.21 0.55
N PHE A 117 -5.11 -5.90 0.54
CA PHE A 117 -4.93 -4.97 -0.58
C PHE A 117 -5.06 -3.52 -0.07
N VAL A 118 -4.74 -2.53 -0.90
CA VAL A 118 -5.11 -1.12 -0.66
C VAL A 118 -6.18 -0.74 -1.68
N SER A 119 -7.36 -0.36 -1.19
CA SER A 119 -8.52 -0.03 -2.01
C SER A 119 -8.34 1.28 -2.79
N ALA A 120 -9.12 1.43 -3.86
CA ALA A 120 -9.16 2.68 -4.61
C ALA A 120 -9.55 3.89 -3.74
N ALA A 121 -10.42 3.68 -2.74
CA ALA A 121 -10.84 4.74 -1.83
C ALA A 121 -9.70 5.23 -0.93
N GLU A 122 -8.90 4.30 -0.38
CA GLU A 122 -7.71 4.63 0.42
C GLU A 122 -6.66 5.33 -0.44
N LYS A 123 -6.37 4.80 -1.65
CA LYS A 123 -5.46 5.46 -2.61
C LYS A 123 -5.89 6.89 -2.93
N ALA A 124 -7.17 7.10 -3.21
CA ALA A 124 -7.71 8.42 -3.47
C ALA A 124 -7.59 9.36 -2.25
N SER A 125 -7.73 8.82 -1.03
CA SER A 125 -7.53 9.58 0.19
C SER A 125 -6.09 10.05 0.36
N TYR A 126 -5.12 9.14 0.17
CA TYR A 126 -3.70 9.47 0.24
C TYR A 126 -3.29 10.47 -0.84
N GLN A 127 -3.80 10.30 -2.07
CA GLN A 127 -3.54 11.22 -3.17
C GLN A 127 -4.02 12.64 -2.84
N ARG A 128 -5.16 12.80 -2.15
CA ARG A 128 -5.63 14.12 -1.69
C ARG A 128 -4.67 14.73 -0.67
N THR A 129 -4.17 13.94 0.30
CA THR A 129 -3.16 14.41 1.25
C THR A 129 -1.89 14.85 0.53
N PHE A 130 -1.39 14.04 -0.42
CA PHE A 130 -0.22 14.39 -1.22
C PHE A 130 -0.41 15.69 -2.00
N THR A 131 -1.57 15.84 -2.65
CA THR A 131 -1.90 17.05 -3.42
C THR A 131 -1.90 18.30 -2.54
N LYS A 132 -2.44 18.24 -1.32
CA LYS A 132 -2.41 19.37 -0.38
C LYS A 132 -0.97 19.78 -0.01
N VAL A 133 -0.10 18.79 0.18
CA VAL A 133 1.31 19.03 0.50
C VAL A 133 2.05 19.63 -0.68
N GLU A 134 1.85 19.08 -1.87
CA GLU A 134 2.45 19.57 -3.11
C GLU A 134 2.03 21.02 -3.42
N GLN A 135 0.75 21.35 -3.21
CA GLN A 135 0.25 22.72 -3.34
C GLN A 135 0.90 23.69 -2.34
N LEU A 136 1.08 23.25 -1.09
CA LEU A 136 1.76 24.06 -0.08
C LEU A 136 3.24 24.27 -0.42
N LEU A 137 3.94 23.22 -0.86
CA LEU A 137 5.34 23.33 -1.27
C LEU A 137 5.52 24.21 -2.52
N ALA A 138 4.55 24.19 -3.43
CA ALA A 138 4.55 25.03 -4.63
C ALA A 138 4.37 26.52 -4.30
N SER A 139 3.72 26.88 -3.19
CA SER A 139 3.51 28.28 -2.81
C SER A 139 4.77 28.98 -2.29
N VAL A 140 5.89 28.26 -2.15
CA VAL A 140 7.17 28.78 -1.62
C VAL A 140 8.36 28.57 -2.56
N LYS A 141 8.09 28.06 -3.77
CA LYS A 141 9.05 28.05 -4.87
C LYS A 141 9.11 29.43 -5.51
#